data_AF-A0A9P0ZF98-F1
#
_entry.id   AF-A0A9P0ZF98-F1
#
_cell.length_a   1.000
_cell.length_b   1.000
_cell.length_c   1.000
_cell.angle_alpha   90.00
_cell.angle_beta   90.00
_cell.angle_gamma   90.00
#
_symmetry.space_group_name_H-M   'P 1'
#
loop_
_entity.id
_entity.type
_entity.pdbx_description
1 polymer ?
#
loop_
_entity_poly.entity_id
_entity_poly.type
_entity_poly.pdbx_seq_one_letter_code
_entity_poly.pdbx_strand_id
1 'polypeptide(L)'
;MSCMVEKRNNNPQFAEVLENGAEAEENPNSISNFRISDPLREALKAKGIESLFPIQATTFDTILDGCDLVGRARTGQGKTLAFILPILESLTNGPATATRKTGYGRAPSVLVLLPTRELALQVFADFEFYGGALGLSSCCLYGSSPYAPQQSKLKRGVDIIVGAPGRIKDLIQKGNIDLASLQFRVLDEVDEMLRIGFVEDVEFILGKVEDQRQVQTLLFSATLPDWVKHIAAKFLKPDKRTIDIVGNERMKASTSVRHLIIPCSTSARSHLIPDIIRCYNSGGRTIVFTETKDYASELAALLPGARPLHGDIQQAQREVTLSGFRLGQFLTLVATNVAARGLDIDVALVIQCEPPRDVEDYIHRSGRTGRAGNSGVAVMFYDPKKSNISKIEKESGVKFEHVAAPQPADVAKIVGIEAAEEIAAISNSVIPAFIAAAENLMNTADLSAVELLAKALAKASGYTEMKRRSLLTSMENYVTLHLVSGGPVYSPSFVYSSLKRFLPEVIVESIKGLTLTAEGGAVFDVCAEDVETFLAGVKNEYDIRLEIVEALPRLQERDKSRGGRYGTNGSGRSSGFSDRRGGGVRFSGGRGIFSDRQSEYKFGRGNVRKW
;
A
#
# COMPACT_ATOMS: atom_id res chain seq x y z
N MET A 1 -18.63 63.20 2.56
CA MET A 1 -20.07 62.91 2.71
C MET A 1 -20.15 61.50 3.28
N SER A 2 -20.45 61.26 4.56
CA SER A 2 -21.55 61.73 5.44
C SER A 2 -22.92 61.12 5.13
N CYS A 3 -23.52 60.53 6.18
CA CYS A 3 -24.83 59.86 6.30
C CYS A 3 -24.93 58.48 5.61
N MET A 4 -25.70 57.48 6.11
CA MET A 4 -26.42 57.25 7.39
C MET A 4 -26.53 55.70 7.56
N VAL A 5 -26.33 55.06 8.71
CA VAL A 5 -27.18 54.92 9.92
C VAL A 5 -28.65 54.61 9.65
N GLU A 6 -29.03 53.35 9.86
CA GLU A 6 -30.35 52.99 10.43
C GLU A 6 -30.17 51.85 11.46
N LYS A 7 -31.08 51.77 12.44
CA LYS A 7 -30.93 50.98 13.68
C LYS A 7 -32.16 50.11 13.95
N ARG A 8 -31.98 49.16 14.90
CA ARG A 8 -32.97 48.40 15.68
C ARG A 8 -33.36 47.06 15.05
N ASN A 9 -33.56 45.96 15.80
CA ASN A 9 -33.89 45.85 17.23
C ASN A 9 -32.89 45.03 18.07
N ASN A 10 -32.74 45.44 19.34
CA ASN A 10 -32.17 44.59 20.40
C ASN A 10 -33.23 43.61 20.90
N ASN A 11 -32.83 42.38 21.22
CA ASN A 11 -33.53 41.55 22.21
C ASN A 11 -32.50 40.98 23.20
N PRO A 12 -32.38 41.52 24.43
CA PRO A 12 -31.31 41.18 25.35
C PRO A 12 -31.72 40.04 26.30
N GLN A 13 -31.59 38.81 25.83
CA GLN A 13 -31.60 37.58 26.65
C GLN A 13 -30.64 36.58 25.99
N PHE A 14 -29.88 35.82 26.79
CA PHE A 14 -28.78 34.93 26.37
C PHE A 14 -27.45 35.59 25.95
N ALA A 15 -26.95 36.55 26.74
CA ALA A 15 -25.58 37.08 26.61
C ALA A 15 -24.88 37.28 27.97
N GLU A 16 -25.00 36.31 28.90
CA GLU A 16 -24.35 36.41 30.22
C GLU A 16 -24.12 35.04 30.91
N VAL A 17 -23.55 34.06 30.19
CA VAL A 17 -22.89 32.89 30.79
C VAL A 17 -21.70 32.50 29.88
N LEU A 18 -20.60 32.05 30.48
CA LEU A 18 -19.35 31.55 29.84
C LEU A 18 -18.27 32.59 29.48
N GLU A 19 -18.04 33.59 30.35
CA GLU A 19 -16.64 33.87 30.73
C GLU A 19 -16.20 32.86 31.81
N ASN A 20 -15.93 31.63 31.37
CA ASN A 20 -15.02 30.75 32.10
C ASN A 20 -13.72 30.76 31.32
N GLY A 21 -12.64 31.24 31.95
CA GLY A 21 -11.30 31.10 31.40
C GLY A 21 -10.96 29.63 31.26
N ALA A 22 -11.07 29.10 30.05
CA ALA A 22 -10.45 27.84 29.71
C ALA A 22 -8.93 28.09 29.72
N GLU A 23 -8.28 27.63 30.78
CA GLU A 23 -6.85 27.34 30.72
C GLU A 23 -6.65 26.45 29.48
N ALA A 24 -5.89 26.95 28.50
CA ALA A 24 -5.58 26.15 27.32
C ALA A 24 -4.78 24.95 27.80
N GLU A 25 -5.37 23.74 27.73
CA GLU A 25 -4.70 22.50 28.13
C GLU A 25 -3.33 22.43 27.43
N GLU A 26 -2.25 22.57 28.20
CA GLU A 26 -0.90 22.45 27.65
C GLU A 26 -0.76 21.07 27.02
N ASN A 27 -0.63 21.03 25.69
CA ASN A 27 -0.44 19.78 24.97
C ASN A 27 0.82 19.11 25.54
N PRO A 28 0.71 17.95 26.22
CA PRO A 28 1.84 17.36 26.93
C PRO A 28 2.96 16.96 25.97
N ASN A 29 2.62 16.73 24.70
CA ASN A 29 3.57 16.39 23.64
C ASN A 29 4.17 17.63 22.93
N SER A 30 3.90 18.86 23.38
CA SER A 30 4.52 20.09 22.83
C SER A 30 6.04 20.00 22.81
N ILE A 31 6.68 20.45 21.72
CA ILE A 31 8.16 20.42 21.58
C ILE A 31 8.89 21.29 22.63
N SER A 32 8.18 22.19 23.32
CA SER A 32 8.69 22.95 24.47
C SER A 32 9.04 22.05 25.66
N ASN A 33 8.32 20.94 25.82
CA ASN A 33 8.37 20.10 27.02
C ASN A 33 9.51 19.08 26.99
N PHE A 34 10.21 18.96 25.85
CA PHE A 34 11.31 18.03 25.63
C PHE A 34 12.66 18.75 25.64
N ARG A 35 13.72 17.98 25.94
CA ARG A 35 15.13 18.41 25.93
C ARG A 35 15.66 18.57 24.49
N ILE A 36 15.01 19.44 23.73
CA ILE A 36 15.34 19.82 22.35
C ILE A 36 15.94 21.24 22.39
N SER A 37 17.06 21.44 21.72
CA SER A 37 17.73 22.73 21.60
C SER A 37 16.97 23.70 20.70
N ASP A 38 17.16 25.01 20.93
CA ASP A 38 16.41 26.02 20.19
C ASP A 38 16.62 25.99 18.66
N PRO A 39 17.83 25.76 18.11
CA PRO A 39 18.01 25.59 16.67
C PRO A 39 17.22 24.41 16.09
N LEU A 40 17.10 23.31 16.84
CA LEU A 40 16.32 22.15 16.40
C LEU A 40 14.80 22.38 16.56
N ARG A 41 14.37 23.11 17.61
CA ARG A 41 12.98 23.59 17.75
C ARG A 41 12.58 24.53 16.62
N GLU A 42 13.45 25.44 16.21
CA GLU A 42 13.21 26.33 15.06
C GLU A 42 13.07 25.55 13.76
N ALA A 43 13.95 24.56 13.51
CA ALA A 43 13.85 23.68 12.35
C ALA A 43 12.54 22.86 12.34
N LEU A 44 12.09 22.38 13.49
CA LEU A 44 10.79 21.70 13.65
C LEU A 44 9.61 22.64 13.36
N LYS A 45 9.62 23.86 13.90
CA LYS A 45 8.59 24.88 13.64
C LYS A 45 8.55 25.30 12.17
N ALA A 46 9.70 25.39 11.49
CA ALA A 46 9.78 25.64 10.05
C ALA A 46 9.16 24.52 9.18
N LYS A 47 8.91 23.34 9.76
CA LYS A 47 8.17 22.22 9.16
C LYS A 47 6.72 22.11 9.66
N GLY A 48 6.24 23.05 10.47
CA GLY A 48 4.91 23.02 11.08
C GLY A 48 4.75 22.00 12.21
N ILE A 49 5.86 21.55 12.82
CA ILE A 49 5.85 20.55 13.89
C ILE A 49 5.89 21.26 15.24
N GLU A 50 4.73 21.38 15.89
CA GLU A 50 4.58 22.01 17.21
C GLU A 50 4.50 20.98 18.36
N SER A 51 4.07 19.75 18.07
CA SER A 51 3.99 18.65 19.04
C SER A 51 4.48 17.33 18.47
N LEU A 52 5.11 16.52 19.31
CA LEU A 52 5.60 15.19 19.00
C LEU A 52 4.46 14.16 18.90
N PHE A 53 4.61 13.17 18.02
CA PHE A 53 3.75 11.97 18.02
C PHE A 53 4.00 11.11 19.28
N PRO A 54 3.04 10.27 19.71
CA PRO A 54 3.20 9.45 20.92
C PRO A 54 4.47 8.60 20.95
N ILE A 55 4.89 8.01 19.83
CA ILE A 55 6.16 7.26 19.77
C ILE A 55 7.37 8.17 19.99
N GLN A 56 7.37 9.36 19.41
CA GLN A 56 8.46 10.33 19.57
C GLN A 56 8.56 10.77 21.04
N ALA A 57 7.44 11.21 21.62
CA ALA A 57 7.35 11.63 23.02
C ALA A 57 7.79 10.51 23.99
N THR A 58 7.32 9.28 23.79
CA THR A 58 7.61 8.15 24.70
C THR A 58 9.06 7.68 24.59
N THR A 59 9.69 7.77 23.42
CA THR A 59 11.07 7.30 23.22
C THR A 59 12.13 8.38 23.42
N PHE A 60 11.79 9.68 23.33
CA PHE A 60 12.76 10.77 23.26
C PHE A 60 13.80 10.72 24.37
N ASP A 61 13.35 10.81 25.63
CA ASP A 61 14.25 10.83 26.79
C ASP A 61 15.01 9.51 26.97
N THR A 62 14.33 8.37 26.75
CA THR A 62 14.97 7.04 26.80
C THR A 62 16.15 6.93 25.83
N ILE A 63 16.03 7.50 24.64
CA ILE A 63 17.12 7.50 23.65
C ILE A 63 18.18 8.53 24.03
N LEU A 64 17.80 9.73 24.44
CA LEU A 64 18.74 10.80 24.81
C LEU A 64 19.62 10.41 26.01
N ASP A 65 19.08 9.64 26.95
CA ASP A 65 19.77 9.13 28.14
C ASP A 65 20.67 7.89 27.86
N GLY A 66 20.77 7.46 26.60
CA GLY A 66 21.73 6.43 26.17
C GLY A 66 21.25 4.98 26.24
N CYS A 67 19.97 4.73 26.56
CA CYS A 67 19.42 3.37 26.62
C CYS A 67 19.19 2.78 25.21
N ASP A 68 19.54 1.51 25.03
CA ASP A 68 19.14 0.75 23.84
C ASP A 68 17.60 0.59 23.79
N LEU A 69 17.04 0.56 22.59
CA LEU A 69 15.59 0.60 22.40
C LEU A 69 15.10 -0.40 21.34
N VAL A 70 13.99 -1.07 21.64
CA VAL A 70 13.11 -1.71 20.66
C VAL A 70 11.78 -0.93 20.61
N GLY A 71 11.60 -0.12 19.56
CA GLY A 71 10.39 0.66 19.32
C GLY A 71 9.45 -0.04 18.33
N ARG A 72 8.29 -0.50 18.81
CA ARG A 72 7.23 -1.08 17.97
C ARG A 72 6.12 -0.05 17.74
N ALA A 73 6.01 0.41 16.49
CA ALA A 73 4.99 1.37 16.05
C ALA A 73 4.65 1.19 14.56
N ARG A 74 3.44 1.57 14.18
CA ARG A 74 2.93 1.41 12.79
C ARG A 74 3.60 2.42 11.85
N THR A 75 3.60 2.13 10.55
CA THR A 75 3.98 3.10 9.52
C THR A 75 3.11 4.37 9.65
N GLY A 76 3.69 5.55 9.45
CA GLY A 76 2.96 6.83 9.53
C GLY A 76 2.83 7.44 10.93
N GLN A 77 3.29 6.76 12.01
CA GLN A 77 3.27 7.31 13.39
C GLN A 77 4.52 8.17 13.73
N GLY A 78 5.29 8.63 12.74
CA GLY A 78 6.43 9.52 13.00
C GLY A 78 7.71 8.85 13.56
N LYS A 79 7.87 7.52 13.42
CA LYS A 79 9.05 6.75 13.88
C LYS A 79 10.40 7.38 13.51
N THR A 80 10.51 8.00 12.33
CA THR A 80 11.74 8.62 11.82
C THR A 80 12.29 9.68 12.77
N LEU A 81 11.48 10.68 13.15
CA LEU A 81 11.93 11.71 14.09
C LEU A 81 12.11 11.17 15.52
N ALA A 82 11.48 10.04 15.86
CA ALA A 82 11.61 9.42 17.18
C ALA A 82 13.05 8.98 17.47
N PHE A 83 13.86 8.64 16.44
CA PHE A 83 15.29 8.45 16.58
C PHE A 83 16.14 9.65 16.14
N ILE A 84 15.75 10.39 15.09
CA ILE A 84 16.57 11.51 14.59
C ILE A 84 16.79 12.56 15.69
N LEU A 85 15.72 13.05 16.32
CA LEU A 85 15.82 14.17 17.25
C LEU A 85 16.74 13.89 18.45
N PRO A 86 16.57 12.81 19.24
CA PRO A 86 17.46 12.54 20.38
C PRO A 86 18.89 12.17 19.97
N ILE A 87 19.11 11.58 18.77
CA ILE A 87 20.47 11.37 18.24
C ILE A 87 21.16 12.70 17.94
N LEU A 88 20.47 13.62 17.26
CA LEU A 88 21.01 14.94 16.93
C LEU A 88 21.36 15.74 18.19
N GLU A 89 20.46 15.76 19.17
CA GLU A 89 20.71 16.38 20.48
C GLU A 89 21.90 15.76 21.20
N SER A 90 21.99 14.42 21.26
CA SER A 90 23.08 13.75 21.96
C SER A 90 24.47 14.04 21.35
N LEU A 91 24.55 14.24 20.02
CA LEU A 91 25.78 14.60 19.30
C LEU A 91 26.21 16.06 19.45
N THR A 92 25.30 16.96 19.83
CA THR A 92 25.51 18.42 19.72
C THR A 92 25.43 19.13 21.07
N ASN A 93 24.53 18.69 21.95
CA ASN A 93 24.28 19.25 23.28
C ASN A 93 24.38 18.20 24.39
N GLY A 94 24.54 16.91 24.05
CA GLY A 94 24.49 15.79 24.99
C GLY A 94 25.79 14.97 25.10
N PRO A 95 25.72 13.73 25.64
CA PRO A 95 26.88 12.93 26.02
C PRO A 95 27.89 12.64 24.90
N ALA A 96 27.45 12.54 23.64
CA ALA A 96 28.31 12.23 22.50
C ALA A 96 29.06 13.46 21.93
N THR A 97 28.78 14.66 22.43
CA THR A 97 29.46 15.90 21.99
C THR A 97 30.97 15.85 22.27
N ALA A 98 31.38 15.27 23.41
CA ALA A 98 32.79 15.16 23.80
C ALA A 98 33.60 14.17 22.95
N THR A 99 32.96 13.19 22.30
CA THR A 99 33.60 12.19 21.43
C THR A 99 33.54 12.56 19.94
N ARG A 100 32.81 13.64 19.59
CA ARG A 100 32.65 14.11 18.20
C ARG A 100 33.98 14.61 17.62
N LYS A 101 34.44 13.94 16.55
CA LYS A 101 35.54 14.41 15.71
C LYS A 101 34.99 15.42 14.68
N THR A 102 35.75 16.46 14.35
CA THR A 102 35.34 17.51 13.38
C THR A 102 36.26 17.62 12.15
N GLY A 103 37.35 16.85 12.11
CA GLY A 103 38.35 16.90 11.04
C GLY A 103 37.92 16.28 9.71
N TYR A 104 38.75 16.53 8.69
CA TYR A 104 38.67 15.86 7.39
C TYR A 104 38.96 14.35 7.54
N GLY A 105 38.19 13.51 6.84
CA GLY A 105 38.36 12.06 6.86
C GLY A 105 37.92 11.40 8.17
N ARG A 106 37.15 12.10 9.03
CA ARG A 106 36.59 11.52 10.26
C ARG A 106 35.67 10.32 9.98
N ALA A 107 35.73 9.34 10.87
CA ALA A 107 34.78 8.24 10.90
C ALA A 107 33.40 8.70 11.40
N PRO A 108 32.29 8.11 10.90
CA PRO A 108 30.93 8.43 11.31
C PRO A 108 30.63 8.06 12.77
N SER A 109 29.77 8.85 13.40
CA SER A 109 29.22 8.59 14.74
C SER A 109 27.82 7.96 14.69
N VAL A 110 27.11 8.04 13.57
CA VAL A 110 25.78 7.44 13.38
C VAL A 110 25.73 6.55 12.15
N LEU A 111 25.11 5.38 12.28
CA LEU A 111 24.81 4.46 11.18
C LEU A 111 23.32 4.10 11.18
N VAL A 112 22.61 4.39 10.10
CA VAL A 112 21.18 4.11 9.94
C VAL A 112 20.96 3.13 8.78
N LEU A 113 20.50 1.92 9.12
CA LEU A 113 20.18 0.85 8.16
C LEU A 113 18.69 0.91 7.83
N LEU A 114 18.36 0.86 6.53
CA LEU A 114 16.99 0.97 6.01
C LEU A 114 16.77 -0.03 4.85
N PRO A 115 15.59 -0.66 4.74
CA PRO A 115 15.32 -1.71 3.75
C PRO A 115 15.32 -1.23 2.29
N THR A 116 14.94 0.02 2.01
CA THR A 116 14.81 0.52 0.63
C THR A 116 15.60 1.81 0.41
N ARG A 117 15.87 2.11 -0.86
CA ARG A 117 16.64 3.31 -1.26
C ARG A 117 15.81 4.57 -1.10
N GLU A 118 14.52 4.42 -1.37
CA GLU A 118 13.48 5.43 -1.23
C GLU A 118 13.38 5.89 0.22
N LEU A 119 13.32 4.95 1.18
CA LEU A 119 13.34 5.26 2.60
C LEU A 119 14.71 5.85 3.02
N ALA A 120 15.82 5.31 2.50
CA ALA A 120 17.15 5.85 2.79
C ALA A 120 17.31 7.30 2.34
N LEU A 121 16.84 7.66 1.15
CA LEU A 121 16.85 9.04 0.64
C LEU A 121 15.93 9.96 1.45
N GLN A 122 14.79 9.47 1.91
CA GLN A 122 13.88 10.23 2.75
C GLN A 122 14.49 10.53 4.13
N VAL A 123 14.93 9.49 4.86
CA VAL A 123 15.55 9.65 6.18
C VAL A 123 16.84 10.47 6.09
N PHE A 124 17.59 10.34 4.99
CA PHE A 124 18.73 11.20 4.69
C PHE A 124 18.33 12.68 4.51
N ALA A 125 17.22 12.97 3.85
CA ALA A 125 16.74 14.35 3.69
C ALA A 125 16.33 14.98 5.03
N ASP A 126 15.73 14.20 5.94
CA ASP A 126 15.49 14.65 7.32
C ASP A 126 16.81 14.93 8.05
N PHE A 127 17.81 14.04 7.94
CA PHE A 127 19.13 14.27 8.55
C PHE A 127 19.90 15.46 7.93
N GLU A 128 19.84 15.71 6.62
CA GLU A 128 20.43 16.91 6.01
C GLU A 128 19.69 18.18 6.48
N PHE A 129 18.37 18.14 6.65
CA PHE A 129 17.59 19.30 7.11
C PHE A 129 17.82 19.62 8.60
N TYR A 130 17.51 18.68 9.49
CA TYR A 130 17.63 18.88 10.94
C TYR A 130 19.08 18.84 11.42
N GLY A 131 19.92 17.95 10.88
CA GLY A 131 21.33 17.87 11.21
C GLY A 131 22.16 19.00 10.59
N GLY A 132 21.80 19.47 9.39
CA GLY A 132 22.45 20.61 8.74
C GLY A 132 22.31 21.91 9.55
N ALA A 133 21.14 22.13 10.17
CA ALA A 133 20.92 23.23 11.11
C ALA A 133 21.87 23.21 12.33
N LEU A 134 22.42 22.05 12.68
CA LEU A 134 23.36 21.83 13.78
C LEU A 134 24.81 21.62 13.30
N GLY A 135 25.10 21.92 12.03
CA GLY A 135 26.43 21.75 11.44
C GLY A 135 26.91 20.28 11.38
N LEU A 136 25.98 19.33 11.30
CA LEU A 136 26.26 17.91 11.06
C LEU A 136 26.16 17.61 9.56
N SER A 137 26.99 16.68 9.10
CA SER A 137 27.03 16.23 7.71
C SER A 137 26.67 14.74 7.60
N SER A 138 25.84 14.40 6.62
CA SER A 138 25.36 13.03 6.43
C SER A 138 25.71 12.48 5.04
N CYS A 139 25.56 11.17 4.83
CA CYS A 139 25.75 10.54 3.51
C CYS A 139 24.74 9.41 3.28
N CYS A 140 24.04 9.44 2.14
CA CYS A 140 23.15 8.37 1.73
C CYS A 140 23.88 7.32 0.87
N LEU A 141 23.83 6.05 1.28
CA LEU A 141 24.53 4.92 0.67
C LEU A 141 23.55 3.87 0.15
N TYR A 142 23.43 3.78 -1.18
CA TYR A 142 22.51 2.85 -1.83
C TYR A 142 23.03 2.29 -3.15
N GLY A 143 22.49 1.13 -3.53
CA GLY A 143 22.81 0.41 -4.78
C GLY A 143 22.30 1.11 -6.04
N SER A 144 22.73 0.63 -7.21
CA SER A 144 22.52 1.23 -8.56
C SER A 144 22.99 2.69 -8.75
N SER A 145 23.38 3.42 -7.70
CA SER A 145 24.17 4.64 -7.81
C SER A 145 25.66 4.33 -8.00
N PRO A 146 26.40 5.12 -8.81
CA PRO A 146 27.86 5.06 -8.88
C PRO A 146 28.53 5.14 -7.50
N TYR A 147 29.67 4.45 -7.36
CA TYR A 147 30.45 4.43 -6.12
C TYR A 147 31.22 5.74 -5.87
N ALA A 148 31.75 6.37 -6.92
CA ALA A 148 32.69 7.48 -6.78
C ALA A 148 32.15 8.70 -6.00
N PRO A 149 30.89 9.16 -6.19
CA PRO A 149 30.34 10.26 -5.38
C PRO A 149 30.21 9.89 -3.89
N GLN A 150 29.70 8.69 -3.59
CA GLN A 150 29.56 8.18 -2.23
C GLN A 150 30.93 8.05 -1.54
N GLN A 151 31.91 7.43 -2.20
CA GLN A 151 33.29 7.32 -1.70
C GLN A 151 33.95 8.70 -1.55
N SER A 152 33.65 9.67 -2.41
CA SER A 152 34.17 11.04 -2.31
C SER A 152 33.58 11.80 -1.11
N LYS A 153 32.29 11.62 -0.79
CA LYS A 153 31.69 12.20 0.44
C LYS A 153 32.27 11.52 1.69
N LEU A 154 32.37 10.19 1.71
CA LEU A 154 33.00 9.43 2.81
C LEU A 154 34.46 9.82 3.06
N LYS A 155 35.28 9.98 2.00
CA LYS A 155 36.70 10.41 2.12
C LYS A 155 36.88 11.80 2.72
N ARG A 156 35.88 12.70 2.61
CA ARG A 156 35.91 14.01 3.29
C ARG A 156 35.61 13.90 4.79
N GLY A 157 35.05 12.77 5.22
CA GLY A 157 34.52 12.56 6.57
C GLY A 157 33.08 13.07 6.68
N VAL A 158 32.23 12.27 7.33
CA VAL A 158 30.82 12.58 7.60
C VAL A 158 30.47 12.14 9.01
N ASP A 159 29.49 12.77 9.63
CA ASP A 159 29.04 12.45 11.00
C ASP A 159 28.01 11.32 10.98
N ILE A 160 27.16 11.27 9.94
CA ILE A 160 26.00 10.38 9.84
C ILE A 160 26.03 9.59 8.51
N ILE A 161 25.86 8.27 8.58
CA ILE A 161 25.61 7.42 7.41
C ILE A 161 24.18 6.89 7.45
N VAL A 162 23.47 7.01 6.33
CA VAL A 162 22.12 6.47 6.11
C VAL A 162 22.17 5.57 4.88
N GLY A 163 21.56 4.38 4.87
CA GLY A 163 21.58 3.58 3.66
C GLY A 163 21.03 2.16 3.74
N ALA A 164 21.10 1.49 2.59
CA ALA A 164 20.69 0.10 2.43
C ALA A 164 21.82 -0.87 2.79
N PRO A 165 21.56 -1.98 3.54
CA PRO A 165 22.58 -2.88 4.04
C PRO A 165 23.63 -3.32 3.02
N GLY A 166 23.22 -3.82 1.84
CA GLY A 166 24.17 -4.30 0.83
C GLY A 166 25.24 -3.28 0.41
N ARG A 167 24.88 -2.01 0.16
CA ARG A 167 25.87 -0.98 -0.22
C ARG A 167 26.75 -0.56 0.96
N ILE A 168 26.22 -0.59 2.18
CA ILE A 168 26.99 -0.30 3.40
C ILE A 168 28.02 -1.42 3.64
N LYS A 169 27.60 -2.69 3.55
CA LYS A 169 28.48 -3.88 3.60
C LYS A 169 29.59 -3.79 2.55
N ASP A 170 29.26 -3.52 1.29
CA ASP A 170 30.23 -3.36 0.20
C ASP A 170 31.32 -2.32 0.53
N LEU A 171 30.93 -1.18 1.12
CA LEU A 171 31.83 -0.08 1.43
C LEU A 171 32.66 -0.33 2.70
N ILE A 172 32.13 -1.04 3.70
CA ILE A 172 32.89 -1.55 4.85
C ILE A 172 33.95 -2.57 4.37
N GLN A 173 33.55 -3.54 3.52
CA GLN A 173 34.48 -4.55 2.98
C GLN A 173 35.60 -3.94 2.13
N LYS A 174 35.35 -2.82 1.45
CA LYS A 174 36.35 -2.06 0.69
C LYS A 174 37.19 -1.09 1.54
N GLY A 175 37.02 -1.08 2.87
CA GLY A 175 37.73 -0.17 3.77
C GLY A 175 37.40 1.31 3.53
N ASN A 176 36.20 1.62 3.02
CA ASN A 176 35.74 3.01 2.79
C ASN A 176 34.88 3.55 3.93
N ILE A 177 34.50 2.69 4.89
CA ILE A 177 33.78 3.05 6.10
C ILE A 177 34.54 2.43 7.27
N ASP A 178 34.94 3.28 8.21
CA ASP A 178 35.41 2.90 9.54
C ASP A 178 34.26 3.05 10.54
N LEU A 179 34.08 2.09 11.44
CA LEU A 179 33.04 2.11 12.49
C LEU A 179 33.63 2.26 13.91
N ALA A 180 34.95 2.45 14.06
CA ALA A 180 35.61 2.56 15.35
C ALA A 180 35.21 3.81 16.17
N SER A 181 34.58 4.81 15.54
CA SER A 181 34.05 6.02 16.21
C SER A 181 32.53 6.09 16.27
N LEU A 182 31.86 4.95 16.00
CA LEU A 182 30.40 4.86 16.02
C LEU A 182 29.88 5.07 17.45
N GLN A 183 28.79 5.81 17.60
CA GLN A 183 28.10 6.05 18.87
C GLN A 183 26.66 5.54 18.82
N PHE A 184 26.02 5.65 17.65
CA PHE A 184 24.64 5.22 17.42
C PHE A 184 24.55 4.29 16.23
N ARG A 185 23.76 3.21 16.36
CA ARG A 185 23.27 2.46 15.21
C ARG A 185 21.76 2.28 15.27
N VAL A 186 21.10 2.57 14.16
CA VAL A 186 19.64 2.48 14.00
C VAL A 186 19.33 1.45 12.93
N LEU A 187 18.34 0.61 13.20
CA LEU A 187 17.69 -0.24 12.21
C LEU A 187 16.20 0.13 12.20
N ASP A 188 15.67 0.67 11.11
CA ASP A 188 14.22 0.94 10.96
C ASP A 188 13.63 0.11 9.81
N GLU A 189 12.36 -0.24 9.95
CA GLU A 189 11.66 -1.28 9.17
C GLU A 189 12.46 -2.60 9.11
N VAL A 190 12.92 -3.08 10.28
CA VAL A 190 13.78 -4.28 10.37
C VAL A 190 13.08 -5.56 9.90
N ASP A 191 11.77 -5.66 10.11
CA ASP A 191 10.95 -6.73 9.56
C ASP A 191 10.88 -6.71 8.02
N GLU A 192 11.07 -5.56 7.38
CA GLU A 192 11.25 -5.47 5.92
C GLU A 192 12.66 -5.87 5.47
N MET A 193 13.70 -5.60 6.27
CA MET A 193 15.05 -6.10 5.96
C MET A 193 15.10 -7.63 5.93
N LEU A 194 14.34 -8.29 6.81
CA LEU A 194 14.12 -9.74 6.77
C LEU A 194 13.45 -10.17 5.46
N ARG A 195 12.33 -9.54 5.09
CA ARG A 195 11.53 -9.88 3.91
C ARG A 195 12.28 -9.70 2.58
N ILE A 196 13.16 -8.70 2.50
CA ILE A 196 13.98 -8.42 1.31
C ILE A 196 15.24 -9.32 1.26
N GLY A 197 15.58 -10.01 2.36
CA GLY A 197 16.70 -10.95 2.42
C GLY A 197 18.03 -10.34 2.88
N PHE A 198 18.02 -9.17 3.52
CA PHE A 198 19.24 -8.51 4.04
C PHE A 198 19.77 -9.10 5.35
N VAL A 199 19.33 -10.30 5.75
CA VAL A 199 19.71 -10.95 7.02
C VAL A 199 21.23 -11.02 7.20
N GLU A 200 21.95 -11.61 6.25
CA GLU A 200 23.41 -11.74 6.31
C GLU A 200 24.12 -10.39 6.25
N ASP A 201 23.57 -9.43 5.50
CA ASP A 201 24.15 -8.09 5.35
C ASP A 201 24.05 -7.30 6.66
N VAL A 202 22.88 -7.31 7.30
CA VAL A 202 22.65 -6.69 8.60
C VAL A 202 23.54 -7.33 9.66
N GLU A 203 23.55 -8.66 9.77
CA GLU A 203 24.38 -9.33 10.79
C GLU A 203 25.89 -9.11 10.59
N PHE A 204 26.36 -9.06 9.34
CA PHE A 204 27.74 -8.69 9.03
C PHE A 204 28.07 -7.26 9.50
N ILE A 205 27.20 -6.28 9.19
CA ILE A 205 27.41 -4.87 9.58
C ILE A 205 27.40 -4.72 11.11
N LEU A 206 26.43 -5.33 11.80
CA LEU A 206 26.34 -5.27 13.26
C LEU A 206 27.50 -5.97 13.96
N GLY A 207 28.06 -7.02 13.34
CA GLY A 207 29.25 -7.74 13.79
C GLY A 207 30.59 -7.05 13.52
N LYS A 208 30.59 -5.90 12.82
CA LYS A 208 31.80 -5.07 12.58
C LYS A 208 32.03 -3.96 13.61
N VAL A 209 31.15 -3.85 14.61
CA VAL A 209 31.33 -2.95 15.76
C VAL A 209 32.14 -3.70 16.82
N GLU A 210 33.32 -3.16 17.18
CA GLU A 210 34.27 -3.82 18.09
C GLU A 210 33.76 -3.92 19.53
N ASP A 211 33.29 -2.81 20.11
CA ASP A 211 32.66 -2.79 21.45
C ASP A 211 31.18 -2.41 21.36
N GLN A 212 30.31 -3.42 21.45
CA GLN A 212 28.85 -3.25 21.43
C GLN A 212 28.31 -2.52 22.67
N ARG A 213 29.09 -2.37 23.76
CA ARG A 213 28.65 -1.67 24.97
C ARG A 213 28.72 -0.15 24.80
N GLN A 214 29.65 0.34 23.99
CA GLN A 214 29.85 1.77 23.71
C GLN A 214 28.90 2.32 22.65
N VAL A 215 28.33 1.46 21.79
CA VAL A 215 27.36 1.88 20.76
C VAL A 215 25.94 1.69 21.28
N GLN A 216 25.15 2.76 21.27
CA GLN A 216 23.72 2.69 21.51
C GLN A 216 23.00 2.12 20.28
N THR A 217 22.16 1.12 20.48
CA THR A 217 21.44 0.44 19.40
C THR A 217 19.94 0.66 19.50
N LEU A 218 19.36 1.20 18.43
CA LEU A 218 17.93 1.48 18.31
C LEU A 218 17.32 0.62 17.20
N LEU A 219 16.24 -0.09 17.52
CA LEU A 219 15.53 -0.98 16.60
C LEU A 219 14.07 -0.55 16.48
N PHE A 220 13.66 -0.12 15.28
CA PHE A 220 12.29 0.28 14.96
C PHE A 220 11.66 -0.70 13.97
N SER A 221 10.48 -1.21 14.30
CA SER A 221 9.80 -2.22 13.48
C SER A 221 8.29 -2.15 13.65
N ALA A 222 7.52 -2.51 12.62
CA ALA A 222 6.06 -2.66 12.76
C ALA A 222 5.71 -4.00 13.42
N THR A 223 6.44 -5.06 13.07
CA THR A 223 6.27 -6.42 13.58
C THR A 223 7.52 -6.94 14.28
N LEU A 224 7.37 -7.96 15.12
CA LEU A 224 8.49 -8.61 15.83
C LEU A 224 8.54 -10.12 15.50
N PRO A 225 8.90 -10.51 14.26
CA PRO A 225 9.17 -11.90 13.93
C PRO A 225 10.42 -12.40 14.66
N ASP A 226 10.62 -13.71 14.73
CA ASP A 226 11.65 -14.31 15.59
C ASP A 226 13.09 -13.91 15.22
N TRP A 227 13.37 -13.62 13.95
CA TRP A 227 14.67 -13.03 13.56
C TRP A 227 14.86 -11.61 14.12
N VAL A 228 13.82 -10.77 14.12
CA VAL A 228 13.90 -9.42 14.72
C VAL A 228 14.12 -9.52 16.23
N LYS A 229 13.47 -10.49 16.91
CA LYS A 229 13.76 -10.82 18.32
C LYS A 229 15.19 -11.31 18.51
N HIS A 230 15.73 -12.13 17.59
CA HIS A 230 17.10 -12.62 17.63
C HIS A 230 18.11 -11.48 17.50
N ILE A 231 17.94 -10.58 16.52
CA ILE A 231 18.75 -9.36 16.39
C ILE A 231 18.67 -8.52 17.67
N ALA A 232 17.47 -8.29 18.19
CA ALA A 232 17.25 -7.57 19.44
C ALA A 232 17.94 -8.24 20.66
N ALA A 233 18.04 -9.56 20.69
CA ALA A 233 18.69 -10.31 21.78
C ALA A 233 20.22 -10.37 21.63
N LYS A 234 20.73 -10.42 20.39
CA LYS A 234 22.15 -10.62 20.06
C LYS A 234 22.97 -9.33 20.02
N PHE A 235 22.35 -8.20 19.68
CA PHE A 235 23.07 -6.97 19.35
C PHE A 235 22.67 -5.73 20.18
N LEU A 236 21.64 -5.82 21.03
CA LEU A 236 21.27 -4.74 21.95
C LEU A 236 21.66 -5.11 23.38
N LYS A 237 21.94 -4.11 24.20
CA LYS A 237 22.31 -4.26 25.61
C LYS A 237 21.20 -4.98 26.42
N PRO A 238 21.53 -5.71 27.51
CA PRO A 238 20.55 -6.47 28.30
C PRO A 238 19.45 -5.61 28.94
N ASP A 239 19.76 -4.35 29.25
CA ASP A 239 18.91 -3.35 29.90
C ASP A 239 18.05 -2.53 28.91
N LYS A 240 18.04 -2.90 27.62
CA LYS A 240 17.24 -2.24 26.58
C LYS A 240 15.78 -2.06 26.99
N ARG A 241 15.19 -0.92 26.61
CA ARG A 241 13.76 -0.67 26.75
C ARG A 241 13.01 -1.23 25.54
N THR A 242 11.81 -1.75 25.79
CA THR A 242 10.85 -2.09 24.73
C THR A 242 9.65 -1.17 24.87
N ILE A 243 9.38 -0.35 23.86
CA ILE A 243 8.22 0.54 23.81
C ILE A 243 7.31 0.03 22.69
N ASP A 244 6.10 -0.39 23.05
CA ASP A 244 5.11 -0.93 22.12
C ASP A 244 3.83 -0.09 22.16
N ILE A 245 3.64 0.70 21.11
CA ILE A 245 2.46 1.57 20.91
C ILE A 245 1.41 0.89 20.02
N VAL A 246 1.72 -0.31 19.50
CA VAL A 246 0.74 -1.17 18.79
C VAL A 246 -0.07 -1.99 19.78
N GLY A 247 0.55 -2.40 20.89
CA GLY A 247 -0.07 -3.14 21.99
C GLY A 247 -0.32 -4.63 21.68
N ASN A 248 -1.10 -5.26 22.58
CA ASN A 248 -1.52 -6.67 22.48
C ASN A 248 -2.65 -6.92 21.45
N GLU A 249 -3.22 -5.86 20.87
CA GLU A 249 -4.23 -6.02 19.83
C GLU A 249 -3.59 -6.53 18.54
N ARG A 250 -4.17 -7.57 17.94
CA ARG A 250 -3.69 -8.13 16.66
C ARG A 250 -3.66 -7.04 15.59
N MET A 251 -2.46 -6.59 15.21
CA MET A 251 -2.09 -6.03 13.92
C MET A 251 -3.06 -5.02 13.26
N LYS A 252 -3.90 -4.31 14.02
CA LYS A 252 -4.91 -3.40 13.47
C LYS A 252 -4.24 -2.39 12.53
N ALA A 253 -4.82 -2.17 11.35
CA ALA A 253 -4.45 -1.03 10.52
C ALA A 253 -4.81 0.29 11.23
N SER A 254 -4.48 1.44 10.64
CA SER A 254 -4.75 2.74 11.28
C SER A 254 -6.25 2.97 11.43
N THR A 255 -6.70 3.40 12.62
CA THR A 255 -8.11 3.71 12.89
C THR A 255 -8.61 4.94 12.12
N SER A 256 -7.69 5.76 11.60
CA SER A 256 -7.97 6.87 10.69
C SER A 256 -8.30 6.45 9.25
N VAL A 257 -8.17 5.16 8.91
CA VAL A 257 -8.38 4.66 7.55
C VAL A 257 -9.68 3.87 7.45
N ARG A 258 -10.54 4.27 6.50
CA ARG A 258 -11.73 3.53 6.11
C ARG A 258 -11.34 2.42 5.13
N HIS A 259 -11.68 1.18 5.46
CA HIS A 259 -11.21 -0.01 4.73
C HIS A 259 -12.36 -0.65 3.94
N LEU A 260 -12.34 -0.50 2.61
CA LEU A 260 -13.38 -0.98 1.71
C LEU A 260 -12.90 -2.19 0.91
N ILE A 261 -13.78 -3.15 0.63
CA ILE A 261 -13.55 -4.23 -0.34
C ILE A 261 -14.64 -4.29 -1.39
N ILE A 262 -14.23 -4.50 -2.64
CA ILE A 262 -15.12 -4.48 -3.80
C ILE A 262 -14.84 -5.70 -4.69
N PRO A 263 -15.86 -6.50 -5.06
CA PRO A 263 -15.69 -7.61 -5.98
C PRO A 263 -15.41 -7.09 -7.40
N CYS A 264 -14.23 -7.40 -7.96
CA CYS A 264 -13.81 -6.90 -9.26
C CYS A 264 -12.94 -7.93 -10.00
N SER A 265 -13.35 -8.28 -11.21
CA SER A 265 -12.53 -9.08 -12.14
C SER A 265 -11.33 -8.26 -12.65
N THR A 266 -10.25 -8.93 -13.05
CA THR A 266 -9.03 -8.25 -13.56
C THR A 266 -9.32 -7.33 -14.75
N SER A 267 -10.20 -7.74 -15.67
CA SER A 267 -10.59 -6.98 -16.86
C SER A 267 -11.46 -5.75 -16.56
N ALA A 268 -12.19 -5.73 -15.45
CA ALA A 268 -12.99 -4.57 -15.04
C ALA A 268 -12.15 -3.44 -14.43
N ARG A 269 -10.96 -3.72 -13.89
CA ARG A 269 -10.18 -2.78 -13.07
C ARG A 269 -9.81 -1.48 -13.78
N SER A 270 -9.40 -1.52 -15.05
CA SER A 270 -9.04 -0.31 -15.81
C SER A 270 -10.20 0.67 -15.97
N HIS A 271 -11.43 0.17 -16.04
CA HIS A 271 -12.66 0.95 -16.14
C HIS A 271 -13.20 1.36 -14.75
N LEU A 272 -13.02 0.51 -13.74
CA LEU A 272 -13.49 0.77 -12.37
C LEU A 272 -12.61 1.74 -11.60
N ILE A 273 -11.28 1.71 -11.77
CA ILE A 273 -10.35 2.55 -11.00
C ILE A 273 -10.62 4.05 -11.14
N PRO A 274 -10.85 4.62 -12.35
CA PRO A 274 -11.22 6.03 -12.50
C PRO A 274 -12.44 6.43 -11.67
N ASP A 275 -13.45 5.56 -11.58
CA ASP A 275 -14.68 5.81 -10.83
C ASP A 275 -14.44 5.71 -9.32
N ILE A 276 -13.63 4.74 -8.88
CA ILE A 276 -13.19 4.64 -7.48
C ILE A 276 -12.38 5.87 -7.07
N ILE A 277 -11.55 6.41 -7.97
CA ILE A 277 -10.84 7.67 -7.71
C ILE A 277 -11.84 8.81 -7.54
N ARG A 278 -12.79 9.02 -8.46
CA ARG A 278 -13.82 10.07 -8.31
C ARG A 278 -14.65 9.93 -7.03
N CYS A 279 -15.13 8.73 -6.72
CA CYS A 279 -16.01 8.50 -5.56
C CYS A 279 -15.29 8.60 -4.19
N TYR A 280 -13.98 8.37 -4.12
CA TYR A 280 -13.29 8.19 -2.82
C TYR A 280 -12.00 9.02 -2.63
N ASN A 281 -11.41 9.62 -3.66
CA ASN A 281 -10.12 10.33 -3.56
C ASN A 281 -10.24 11.72 -2.92
N SER A 282 -11.43 12.31 -2.84
CA SER A 282 -11.67 13.61 -2.16
C SER A 282 -10.70 14.72 -2.63
N GLY A 283 -10.38 14.77 -3.93
CA GLY A 283 -9.44 15.73 -4.52
C GLY A 283 -7.94 15.48 -4.23
N GLY A 284 -7.58 14.42 -3.50
CA GLY A 284 -6.20 14.14 -3.09
C GLY A 284 -5.34 13.40 -4.12
N ARG A 285 -4.22 12.85 -3.65
CA ARG A 285 -3.38 11.92 -4.41
C ARG A 285 -3.82 10.47 -4.16
N THR A 286 -3.71 9.62 -5.17
CA THR A 286 -4.01 8.18 -5.14
C THR A 286 -2.75 7.33 -5.42
N ILE A 287 -2.55 6.25 -4.67
CA ILE A 287 -1.64 5.15 -5.06
C ILE A 287 -2.45 3.89 -5.40
N VAL A 288 -2.16 3.30 -6.55
CA VAL A 288 -2.73 2.02 -7.02
C VAL A 288 -1.66 0.94 -6.94
N PHE A 289 -1.84 -0.05 -6.07
CA PHE A 289 -0.91 -1.17 -5.89
C PHE A 289 -1.23 -2.35 -6.80
N THR A 290 -0.23 -2.82 -7.55
CA THR A 290 -0.27 -4.04 -8.38
C THR A 290 0.77 -5.06 -7.91
N GLU A 291 0.56 -6.34 -8.24
CA GLU A 291 1.55 -7.39 -7.94
C GLU A 291 2.74 -7.38 -8.92
N THR A 292 2.47 -7.24 -10.23
CA THR A 292 3.50 -7.31 -11.27
C THR A 292 3.86 -5.94 -11.85
N LYS A 293 5.10 -5.83 -12.33
CA LYS A 293 5.66 -4.63 -12.98
C LYS A 293 5.01 -4.35 -14.34
N ASP A 294 4.72 -5.40 -15.10
CA ASP A 294 4.17 -5.27 -16.45
C ASP A 294 2.74 -4.74 -16.38
N TYR A 295 1.94 -5.27 -15.44
CA TYR A 295 0.60 -4.76 -15.17
C TYR A 295 0.61 -3.35 -14.56
N ALA A 296 1.65 -2.96 -13.81
CA ALA A 296 1.80 -1.58 -13.36
C ALA A 296 1.98 -0.60 -14.53
N SER A 297 2.79 -0.97 -15.53
CA SER A 297 2.99 -0.20 -16.76
C SER A 297 1.74 -0.16 -17.64
N GLU A 298 1.11 -1.30 -17.89
CA GLU A 298 -0.12 -1.42 -18.67
C GLU A 298 -1.25 -0.58 -18.07
N LEU A 299 -1.51 -0.74 -16.76
CA LEU A 299 -2.55 -0.01 -16.07
C LEU A 299 -2.28 1.50 -16.02
N ALA A 300 -1.02 1.93 -15.84
CA ALA A 300 -0.66 3.34 -15.90
C ALA A 300 -0.83 3.96 -17.30
N ALA A 301 -0.71 3.17 -18.37
CA ALA A 301 -0.96 3.64 -19.74
C ALA A 301 -2.47 3.77 -20.04
N LEU A 302 -3.31 2.96 -19.39
CA LEU A 302 -4.78 3.01 -19.52
C LEU A 302 -5.44 4.09 -18.65
N LEU A 303 -4.82 4.47 -17.51
CA LEU A 303 -5.37 5.46 -16.58
C LEU A 303 -4.90 6.89 -16.95
N PRO A 304 -5.82 7.83 -17.26
CA PRO A 304 -5.45 9.20 -17.59
C PRO A 304 -4.60 9.88 -16.50
N GLY A 305 -3.48 10.47 -16.90
CA GLY A 305 -2.56 11.17 -16.00
C GLY A 305 -1.78 10.28 -15.03
N ALA A 306 -1.95 8.95 -15.06
CA ALA A 306 -1.22 8.06 -14.16
C ALA A 306 0.25 7.87 -14.57
N ARG A 307 1.11 7.52 -13.61
CA ARG A 307 2.51 7.13 -13.87
C ARG A 307 2.87 5.82 -13.16
N PRO A 308 3.65 4.93 -13.81
CA PRO A 308 4.08 3.68 -13.20
C PRO A 308 5.31 3.86 -12.29
N LEU A 309 5.45 3.00 -11.29
CA LEU A 309 6.62 2.89 -10.42
C LEU A 309 6.92 1.42 -10.08
N HIS A 310 7.94 0.84 -10.74
CA HIS A 310 8.38 -0.54 -10.52
C HIS A 310 9.89 -0.71 -10.74
N GLY A 311 10.42 -1.91 -10.48
CA GLY A 311 11.88 -2.18 -10.43
C GLY A 311 12.63 -1.93 -11.74
N ASP A 312 12.01 -2.21 -12.89
CA ASP A 312 12.60 -1.98 -14.21
C ASP A 312 12.74 -0.49 -14.60
N ILE A 313 12.07 0.43 -13.88
CA ILE A 313 12.23 1.86 -14.13
C ILE A 313 13.58 2.32 -13.58
N GLN A 314 14.38 2.99 -14.43
CA GLN A 314 15.69 3.51 -14.04
C GLN A 314 15.61 4.44 -12.83
N GLN A 315 16.60 4.39 -11.94
CA GLN A 315 16.61 5.11 -10.66
C GLN A 315 16.34 6.62 -10.81
N ALA A 316 17.00 7.28 -11.78
CA ALA A 316 16.78 8.71 -12.04
C ALA A 316 15.32 9.02 -12.44
N GLN A 317 14.71 8.14 -13.25
CA GLN A 317 13.30 8.29 -13.62
C GLN A 317 12.35 8.01 -12.45
N ARG A 318 12.68 7.06 -11.55
CA ARG A 318 11.93 6.83 -10.30
C ARG A 318 11.92 8.10 -9.43
N GLU A 319 13.07 8.73 -9.27
CA GLU A 319 13.24 9.97 -8.49
C GLU A 319 12.44 11.14 -9.10
N VAL A 320 12.49 11.33 -10.43
CA VAL A 320 11.66 12.35 -11.13
C VAL A 320 10.16 12.06 -10.96
N THR A 321 9.72 10.82 -11.18
CA THR A 321 8.31 10.42 -11.03
C THR A 321 7.81 10.66 -9.60
N LEU A 322 8.60 10.28 -8.58
CA LEU A 322 8.25 10.51 -7.17
C LEU A 322 8.24 11.98 -6.78
N SER A 323 9.15 12.78 -7.34
CA SER A 323 9.16 14.24 -7.15
C SER A 323 7.89 14.88 -7.74
N GLY A 324 7.54 14.55 -8.99
CA GLY A 324 6.33 15.04 -9.64
C GLY A 324 5.04 14.66 -8.90
N PHE A 325 4.97 13.44 -8.36
CA PHE A 325 3.84 12.99 -7.53
C PHE A 325 3.73 13.78 -6.21
N ARG A 326 4.86 14.02 -5.52
CA ARG A 326 4.88 14.86 -4.31
C ARG A 326 4.48 16.31 -4.58
N LEU A 327 4.89 16.86 -5.72
CA LEU A 327 4.55 18.20 -6.18
C LEU A 327 3.13 18.32 -6.78
N GLY A 328 2.36 17.23 -6.87
CA GLY A 328 1.01 17.25 -7.43
C GLY A 328 0.94 17.43 -8.95
N GLN A 329 2.06 17.28 -9.66
CA GLN A 329 2.11 17.36 -11.14
C GLN A 329 1.27 16.26 -11.81
N PHE A 330 1.00 15.18 -11.08
CA PHE A 330 -0.01 14.17 -11.40
C PHE A 330 -0.53 13.55 -10.10
N LEU A 331 -1.78 13.09 -10.11
CA LEU A 331 -2.49 12.65 -8.89
C LEU A 331 -2.55 11.13 -8.70
N THR A 332 -2.16 10.32 -9.70
CA THR A 332 -2.28 8.86 -9.65
C THR A 332 -0.95 8.16 -9.90
N LEU A 333 -0.46 7.40 -8.93
CA LEU A 333 0.75 6.59 -9.04
C LEU A 333 0.40 5.09 -9.02
N VAL A 334 0.78 4.34 -10.07
CA VAL A 334 0.58 2.89 -10.13
C VAL A 334 1.89 2.19 -9.77
N ALA A 335 1.94 1.43 -8.67
CA ALA A 335 3.20 0.93 -8.12
C ALA A 335 3.15 -0.54 -7.68
N THR A 336 4.29 -1.22 -7.74
CA THR A 336 4.46 -2.52 -7.09
C THR A 336 4.94 -2.36 -5.65
N ASN A 337 4.69 -3.38 -4.81
CA ASN A 337 5.02 -3.34 -3.37
C ASN A 337 6.48 -2.97 -3.09
N VAL A 338 7.42 -3.56 -3.84
CA VAL A 338 8.86 -3.29 -3.70
C VAL A 338 9.17 -1.83 -4.01
N ALA A 339 8.45 -1.24 -4.96
CA ALA A 339 8.73 0.10 -5.45
C ALA A 339 8.05 1.21 -4.63
N ALA A 340 6.97 0.91 -3.91
CA ALA A 340 6.26 1.86 -3.06
C ALA A 340 6.51 1.66 -1.54
N ARG A 341 7.24 0.61 -1.15
CA ARG A 341 7.85 0.49 0.19
C ARG A 341 8.81 1.66 0.44
N GLY A 342 8.74 2.25 1.64
CA GLY A 342 9.57 3.40 1.98
C GLY A 342 9.14 4.75 1.38
N LEU A 343 7.98 4.84 0.71
CA LEU A 343 7.45 6.12 0.25
C LEU A 343 6.68 6.83 1.37
N ASP A 344 7.27 7.84 2.01
CA ASP A 344 6.49 8.85 2.72
C ASP A 344 5.92 9.86 1.73
N ILE A 345 4.64 9.63 1.42
CA ILE A 345 3.80 10.48 0.59
C ILE A 345 2.39 10.31 1.16
N ASP A 346 1.81 11.38 1.71
CA ASP A 346 0.44 11.36 2.17
C ASP A 346 -0.51 11.38 0.97
N VAL A 347 -1.42 10.41 0.94
CA VAL A 347 -2.35 10.13 -0.15
C VAL A 347 -3.75 9.98 0.45
N ALA A 348 -4.77 10.51 -0.21
CA ALA A 348 -6.15 10.42 0.28
C ALA A 348 -6.75 9.02 0.04
N LEU A 349 -6.30 8.36 -1.04
CA LEU A 349 -6.81 7.07 -1.47
C LEU A 349 -5.67 6.08 -1.77
N VAL A 350 -5.81 4.87 -1.24
CA VAL A 350 -5.01 3.70 -1.61
C VAL A 350 -5.92 2.67 -2.26
N ILE A 351 -5.62 2.29 -3.50
CA ILE A 351 -6.30 1.20 -4.20
C ILE A 351 -5.35 0.01 -4.24
N GLN A 352 -5.81 -1.18 -3.86
CA GLN A 352 -5.09 -2.44 -4.03
C GLN A 352 -5.81 -3.25 -5.08
N CYS A 353 -5.18 -3.45 -6.25
CA CYS A 353 -5.81 -4.17 -7.36
C CYS A 353 -6.10 -5.63 -7.03
N GLU A 354 -5.35 -6.21 -6.10
CA GLU A 354 -5.45 -7.60 -5.67
C GLU A 354 -5.16 -7.74 -4.18
N PRO A 355 -5.78 -8.72 -3.48
CA PRO A 355 -5.48 -8.96 -2.09
C PRO A 355 -4.02 -9.39 -1.92
N PRO A 356 -3.27 -8.80 -0.97
CA PRO A 356 -1.90 -9.20 -0.70
C PRO A 356 -1.82 -10.67 -0.23
N ARG A 357 -0.64 -11.28 -0.45
CA ARG A 357 -0.35 -12.65 0.03
C ARG A 357 -0.33 -12.72 1.56
N ASP A 358 0.17 -11.66 2.18
CA ASP A 358 0.44 -11.53 3.61
C ASP A 358 -0.17 -10.24 4.18
N VAL A 359 -0.46 -10.22 5.48
CA VAL A 359 -1.20 -9.12 6.10
C VAL A 359 -0.36 -7.88 6.35
N GLU A 360 0.94 -8.06 6.59
CA GLU A 360 1.91 -6.98 6.74
C GLU A 360 1.93 -6.08 5.49
N ASP A 361 1.84 -6.70 4.30
CA ASP A 361 1.72 -6.01 3.03
C ASP A 361 0.43 -5.15 2.98
N TYR A 362 -0.71 -5.67 3.46
CA TYR A 362 -1.96 -4.91 3.54
C TYR A 362 -1.82 -3.66 4.42
N ILE A 363 -1.22 -3.83 5.60
CA ILE A 363 -1.04 -2.75 6.60
C ILE A 363 -0.05 -1.70 6.07
N HIS A 364 1.04 -2.11 5.42
CA HIS A 364 2.04 -1.18 4.89
C HIS A 364 1.60 -0.44 3.62
N ARG A 365 0.65 -0.99 2.85
CA ARG A 365 -0.02 -0.31 1.74
C ARG A 365 -1.10 0.66 2.24
N SER A 366 -2.03 0.19 3.07
CA SER A 366 -3.12 1.03 3.61
C SER A 366 -2.59 2.16 4.49
N GLY A 367 -1.52 1.93 5.26
CA GLY A 367 -0.81 2.97 6.01
C GLY A 367 -0.05 4.01 5.18
N ARG A 368 -0.25 4.09 3.86
CA ARG A 368 0.16 5.25 3.04
C ARG A 368 -0.87 6.39 3.13
N THR A 369 -2.12 6.09 3.46
CA THR A 369 -3.18 7.06 3.72
C THR A 369 -3.48 7.20 5.21
N GLY A 370 -4.26 8.21 5.60
CA GLY A 370 -4.70 8.46 6.98
C GLY A 370 -3.59 8.88 7.93
N ARG A 371 -2.59 9.63 7.45
CA ARG A 371 -1.42 10.07 8.22
C ARG A 371 -1.67 11.40 8.93
N ALA A 372 -0.85 11.71 9.94
CA ALA A 372 -0.83 13.00 10.64
C ALA A 372 -2.20 13.52 11.15
N GLY A 373 -3.13 12.62 11.50
CA GLY A 373 -4.47 12.97 11.96
C GLY A 373 -5.54 13.06 10.84
N ASN A 374 -5.13 13.08 9.58
CA ASN A 374 -6.05 13.04 8.43
C ASN A 374 -6.79 11.70 8.36
N SER A 375 -8.02 11.71 7.85
CA SER A 375 -8.74 10.51 7.45
C SER A 375 -8.26 10.00 6.09
N GLY A 376 -8.26 8.67 5.89
CA GLY A 376 -7.85 8.04 4.64
C GLY A 376 -8.83 6.98 4.15
N VAL A 377 -8.79 6.65 2.85
CA VAL A 377 -9.57 5.53 2.29
C VAL A 377 -8.64 4.48 1.67
N ALA A 378 -8.84 3.22 2.04
CA ALA A 378 -8.13 2.08 1.47
C ALA A 378 -9.13 1.11 0.83
N VAL A 379 -9.16 1.07 -0.50
CA VAL A 379 -9.99 0.14 -1.30
C VAL A 379 -9.16 -1.06 -1.70
N MET A 380 -9.68 -2.27 -1.53
CA MET A 380 -9.06 -3.50 -2.02
C MET A 380 -10.04 -4.27 -2.92
N PHE A 381 -9.62 -4.52 -4.16
CA PHE A 381 -10.34 -5.38 -5.07
C PHE A 381 -10.05 -6.86 -4.77
N TYR A 382 -11.03 -7.72 -5.03
CA TYR A 382 -10.87 -9.16 -4.97
C TYR A 382 -11.68 -9.85 -6.07
N ASP A 383 -11.23 -11.04 -6.48
CA ASP A 383 -12.01 -11.92 -7.35
C ASP A 383 -12.71 -12.98 -6.46
N PRO A 384 -14.05 -12.96 -6.33
CA PRO A 384 -14.79 -13.91 -5.48
C PRO A 384 -14.51 -15.39 -5.79
N LYS A 385 -14.03 -15.71 -7.00
CA LYS A 385 -13.73 -17.10 -7.41
C LYS A 385 -12.32 -17.54 -6.99
N LYS A 386 -11.40 -16.61 -6.76
CA LYS A 386 -9.96 -16.89 -6.52
C LYS A 386 -9.50 -16.56 -5.10
N SER A 387 -10.00 -15.47 -4.54
CA SER A 387 -9.51 -14.87 -3.29
C SER A 387 -10.27 -15.35 -2.05
N ASN A 388 -9.56 -15.58 -0.95
CA ASN A 388 -10.16 -15.76 0.39
C ASN A 388 -9.70 -14.56 1.25
N ILE A 389 -10.64 -13.65 1.54
CA ILE A 389 -10.36 -12.41 2.28
C ILE A 389 -10.35 -12.66 3.79
N SER A 390 -11.11 -13.65 4.27
CA SER A 390 -11.32 -13.93 5.69
C SER A 390 -10.02 -14.21 6.45
N LYS A 391 -8.97 -14.70 5.77
CA LYS A 391 -7.61 -14.77 6.34
C LYS A 391 -7.07 -13.38 6.67
N ILE A 392 -7.06 -12.48 5.69
CA ILE A 392 -6.53 -11.11 5.81
C ILE A 392 -7.32 -10.33 6.86
N GLU A 393 -8.65 -10.43 6.85
CA GLU A 393 -9.51 -9.79 7.84
C GLU A 393 -9.19 -10.25 9.28
N LYS A 394 -9.13 -11.56 9.50
CA LYS A 394 -8.86 -12.17 10.81
C LYS A 394 -7.46 -11.90 11.36
N GLU A 395 -6.45 -11.87 10.49
CA GLU A 395 -5.05 -11.66 10.86
C GLU A 395 -4.70 -10.17 11.00
N SER A 396 -5.31 -9.29 10.19
CA SER A 396 -5.15 -7.84 10.30
C SER A 396 -5.96 -7.23 11.44
N GLY A 397 -7.04 -7.87 11.89
CA GLY A 397 -7.98 -7.28 12.85
C GLY A 397 -8.70 -6.04 12.30
N VAL A 398 -8.60 -5.78 10.99
CA VAL A 398 -9.38 -4.77 10.27
C VAL A 398 -10.75 -5.36 9.98
N LYS A 399 -11.82 -4.60 10.21
CA LYS A 399 -13.16 -4.95 9.74
C LYS A 399 -13.35 -4.31 8.37
N PHE A 400 -13.56 -5.12 7.34
CA PHE A 400 -13.76 -4.59 5.99
C PHE A 400 -15.22 -4.21 5.75
N GLU A 401 -15.46 -3.05 5.16
CA GLU A 401 -16.75 -2.71 4.58
C GLU A 401 -16.86 -3.36 3.20
N HIS A 402 -17.77 -4.32 3.05
CA HIS A 402 -18.12 -4.89 1.74
C HIS A 402 -19.00 -3.90 0.98
N VAL A 403 -18.52 -3.39 -0.16
CA VAL A 403 -19.23 -2.42 -0.99
C VAL A 403 -19.31 -2.95 -2.43
N ALA A 404 -20.43 -2.71 -3.10
CA ALA A 404 -20.52 -2.91 -4.55
C ALA A 404 -19.65 -1.87 -5.29
N ALA A 405 -19.32 -2.12 -6.55
CA ALA A 405 -18.76 -1.06 -7.39
C ALA A 405 -19.75 0.10 -7.54
N PRO A 406 -19.29 1.37 -7.54
CA PRO A 406 -20.13 2.51 -7.87
C PRO A 406 -20.85 2.27 -9.20
N GLN A 407 -22.15 2.55 -9.24
CA GLN A 407 -22.92 2.38 -10.45
C GLN A 407 -22.70 3.58 -11.39
N PRO A 408 -22.76 3.38 -12.72
CA PRO A 408 -22.59 4.47 -13.69
C PRO A 408 -23.52 5.68 -13.43
N ALA A 409 -24.70 5.45 -12.85
CA ALA A 409 -25.62 6.51 -12.43
C ALA A 409 -25.10 7.38 -11.28
N ASP A 410 -24.37 6.81 -10.32
CA ASP A 410 -23.81 7.55 -9.19
C ASP A 410 -22.54 8.28 -9.59
N VAL A 411 -21.72 7.65 -10.44
CA VAL A 411 -20.57 8.29 -11.07
C VAL A 411 -21.01 9.48 -11.92
N ALA A 412 -22.07 9.34 -12.73
CA ALA A 412 -22.60 10.43 -13.56
C ALA A 412 -23.09 11.63 -12.72
N LYS A 413 -23.64 11.42 -11.52
CA LYS A 413 -24.01 12.51 -10.59
C LYS A 413 -22.78 13.29 -10.12
N ILE A 414 -21.72 12.59 -9.70
CA ILE A 414 -20.47 13.21 -9.25
C ILE A 414 -19.81 13.99 -10.39
N VAL A 415 -19.68 13.36 -11.55
CA VAL A 415 -19.12 13.96 -12.77
C VAL A 415 -19.92 15.20 -13.22
N GLY A 416 -21.25 15.17 -13.07
CA GLY A 416 -22.11 16.34 -13.35
C GLY A 416 -21.91 17.51 -12.39
N ILE A 417 -21.55 17.23 -11.12
CA ILE A 417 -21.19 18.27 -10.14
C ILE A 417 -19.82 18.86 -10.48
N GLU A 418 -18.80 18.00 -10.69
CA GLU A 418 -17.44 18.42 -11.10
C GLU A 418 -17.50 19.33 -12.35
N ALA A 419 -18.26 18.94 -13.37
CA ALA A 419 -18.41 19.73 -14.59
C ALA A 419 -19.19 21.04 -14.40
N ALA A 420 -20.13 21.10 -13.45
CA ALA A 420 -20.85 22.34 -13.15
C ALA A 420 -19.92 23.34 -12.45
N GLU A 421 -19.05 22.87 -11.55
CA GLU A 421 -18.01 23.69 -10.92
C GLU A 421 -16.98 24.18 -11.95
N GLU A 422 -16.52 23.30 -12.86
CA GLU A 422 -15.63 23.69 -13.98
C GLU A 422 -16.25 24.76 -14.87
N ILE A 423 -17.52 24.61 -15.29
CA ILE A 423 -18.22 25.62 -16.10
C ILE A 423 -18.40 26.93 -15.33
N ALA A 424 -18.73 26.88 -14.03
CA ALA A 424 -18.87 28.06 -13.19
C ALA A 424 -17.56 28.83 -12.97
N ALA A 425 -16.41 28.16 -13.10
CA ALA A 425 -15.08 28.78 -13.02
C ALA A 425 -14.64 29.47 -14.33
N ILE A 426 -15.36 29.30 -15.44
CA ILE A 426 -15.03 29.93 -16.73
C ILE A 426 -15.28 31.44 -16.67
N SER A 427 -14.32 32.24 -17.15
CA SER A 427 -14.46 33.70 -17.21
C SER A 427 -15.64 34.13 -18.09
N ASN A 428 -16.51 34.98 -17.54
CA ASN A 428 -17.64 35.61 -18.25
C ASN A 428 -17.23 36.34 -19.54
N SER A 429 -15.94 36.68 -19.72
CA SER A 429 -15.42 37.27 -20.95
C SER A 429 -15.59 36.40 -22.21
N VAL A 430 -15.76 35.07 -22.07
CA VAL A 430 -15.97 34.19 -23.22
C VAL A 430 -17.40 34.25 -23.76
N ILE A 431 -18.38 34.63 -22.92
CA ILE A 431 -19.81 34.52 -23.21
C ILE A 431 -20.19 35.15 -24.57
N PRO A 432 -19.75 36.39 -24.93
CA PRO A 432 -20.11 37.00 -26.21
C PRO A 432 -19.71 36.20 -27.45
N ALA A 433 -18.66 35.38 -27.38
CA ALA A 433 -18.21 34.55 -28.50
C ALA A 433 -19.09 33.31 -28.74
N PHE A 434 -19.85 32.88 -27.72
CA PHE A 434 -20.66 31.66 -27.77
C PHE A 434 -22.17 31.90 -27.84
N ILE A 435 -22.66 33.11 -27.50
CA ILE A 435 -24.11 33.46 -27.51
C ILE A 435 -24.79 33.05 -28.82
N ALA A 436 -24.29 33.48 -29.97
CA ALA A 436 -24.95 33.20 -31.26
C ALA A 436 -25.03 31.70 -31.60
N ALA A 437 -24.06 30.90 -31.14
CA ALA A 437 -24.08 29.45 -31.31
C ALA A 437 -25.07 28.78 -30.32
N ALA A 438 -25.14 29.27 -29.09
CA ALA A 438 -26.08 28.79 -28.08
C ALA A 438 -27.53 29.10 -28.46
N GLU A 439 -27.82 30.31 -28.95
CA GLU A 439 -29.14 30.72 -29.45
C GLU A 439 -29.58 29.87 -30.64
N ASN A 440 -28.68 29.61 -31.60
CA ASN A 440 -28.97 28.73 -32.73
C ASN A 440 -29.28 27.29 -32.27
N LEU A 441 -28.50 26.76 -31.31
CA LEU A 441 -28.75 25.44 -30.73
C LEU A 441 -30.11 25.37 -30.00
N MET A 442 -30.46 26.39 -29.24
CA MET A 442 -31.75 26.49 -28.55
C MET A 442 -32.94 26.59 -29.53
N ASN A 443 -32.76 27.23 -30.67
CA ASN A 443 -33.81 27.37 -31.69
C ASN A 443 -33.96 26.15 -32.61
N THR A 444 -32.95 25.28 -32.67
CA THR A 444 -32.93 24.11 -33.59
C THR A 444 -33.11 22.76 -32.87
N ALA A 445 -32.84 22.67 -31.58
CA ALA A 445 -33.05 21.47 -30.79
C ALA A 445 -34.45 21.43 -30.16
N ASP A 446 -35.12 20.29 -30.26
CA ASP A 446 -36.40 20.00 -29.60
C ASP A 446 -36.17 19.61 -28.12
N LEU A 447 -35.52 20.49 -27.36
CA LEU A 447 -35.10 20.29 -25.97
C LEU A 447 -35.14 21.59 -25.18
N SER A 448 -35.44 21.50 -23.88
CA SER A 448 -35.37 22.66 -22.99
C SER A 448 -33.93 23.14 -22.75
N ALA A 449 -33.77 24.40 -22.33
CA ALA A 449 -32.47 24.95 -21.97
C ALA A 449 -31.75 24.14 -20.87
N VAL A 450 -32.49 23.51 -19.96
CA VAL A 450 -31.93 22.65 -18.90
C VAL A 450 -31.41 21.33 -19.47
N GLU A 451 -32.12 20.72 -20.42
CA GLU A 451 -31.69 19.49 -21.09
C GLU A 451 -30.49 19.73 -22.02
N LEU A 452 -30.45 20.89 -22.69
CA LEU A 452 -29.29 21.33 -23.47
C LEU A 452 -28.08 21.59 -22.58
N LEU A 453 -28.25 22.23 -21.42
CA LEU A 453 -27.19 22.41 -20.43
C LEU A 453 -26.72 21.06 -19.85
N ALA A 454 -27.62 20.13 -19.59
CA ALA A 454 -27.27 18.77 -19.15
C ALA A 454 -26.45 18.01 -20.22
N LYS A 455 -26.82 18.14 -21.52
CA LYS A 455 -26.01 17.61 -22.62
C LYS A 455 -24.65 18.31 -22.75
N ALA A 456 -24.59 19.62 -22.51
CA ALA A 456 -23.33 20.38 -22.52
C ALA A 456 -22.40 19.95 -21.38
N LEU A 457 -22.92 19.79 -20.16
CA LEU A 457 -22.22 19.25 -18.99
C LEU A 457 -21.67 17.85 -19.30
N ALA A 458 -22.53 16.92 -19.72
CA ALA A 458 -22.13 15.57 -20.08
C ALA A 458 -21.03 15.57 -21.16
N LYS A 459 -21.17 16.41 -22.20
CA LYS A 459 -20.17 16.55 -23.27
C LYS A 459 -18.84 17.13 -22.77
N ALA A 460 -18.87 18.12 -21.87
CA ALA A 460 -17.67 18.71 -21.26
C ALA A 460 -16.91 17.66 -20.44
N SER A 461 -17.62 16.83 -19.66
CA SER A 461 -17.06 15.69 -18.92
C SER A 461 -16.57 14.53 -19.79
N GLY A 462 -16.79 14.55 -21.10
CA GLY A 462 -16.54 13.41 -22.00
C GLY A 462 -17.54 12.25 -21.86
N TYR A 463 -18.67 12.45 -21.18
CA TYR A 463 -19.72 11.46 -20.97
C TYR A 463 -20.72 11.49 -22.14
N THR A 464 -20.73 10.46 -22.98
CA THR A 464 -21.60 10.42 -24.18
C THR A 464 -22.82 9.51 -24.02
N GLU A 465 -22.67 8.39 -23.31
CA GLU A 465 -23.71 7.36 -23.16
C GLU A 465 -23.66 6.73 -21.77
N MET A 466 -24.82 6.37 -21.24
CA MET A 466 -24.96 5.73 -19.94
C MET A 466 -24.83 4.21 -20.07
N LYS A 467 -23.61 3.71 -19.92
CA LYS A 467 -23.32 2.27 -19.93
C LYS A 467 -23.89 1.57 -18.68
N ARG A 468 -24.16 0.26 -18.79
CA ARG A 468 -24.56 -0.59 -17.65
C ARG A 468 -23.33 -1.22 -16.98
N ARG A 469 -23.44 -1.63 -15.72
CA ARG A 469 -22.37 -2.29 -14.96
C ARG A 469 -22.92 -3.48 -14.18
N SER A 470 -22.15 -4.58 -14.17
CA SER A 470 -22.41 -5.74 -13.34
C SER A 470 -22.21 -5.41 -11.86
N LEU A 471 -23.11 -5.87 -10.99
CA LEU A 471 -22.89 -5.83 -9.54
C LEU A 471 -21.92 -6.93 -9.08
N LEU A 472 -21.94 -8.09 -9.74
CA LEU A 472 -21.21 -9.32 -9.35
C LEU A 472 -19.73 -9.32 -9.71
N THR A 473 -19.35 -8.82 -10.87
CA THR A 473 -17.95 -8.79 -11.36
C THR A 473 -17.42 -7.39 -11.65
N SER A 474 -18.26 -6.36 -11.51
CA SER A 474 -17.96 -4.96 -11.84
C SER A 474 -17.65 -4.68 -13.33
N MET A 475 -17.93 -5.63 -14.22
CA MET A 475 -17.71 -5.47 -15.66
C MET A 475 -18.68 -4.44 -16.27
N GLU A 476 -18.14 -3.57 -17.12
CA GLU A 476 -18.89 -2.60 -17.92
C GLU A 476 -19.60 -3.29 -19.10
N ASN A 477 -20.79 -2.81 -19.46
CA ASN A 477 -21.71 -3.41 -20.44
C ASN A 477 -22.22 -4.82 -20.08
N TYR A 478 -22.15 -5.19 -18.79
CA TYR A 478 -22.79 -6.40 -18.26
C TYR A 478 -23.88 -6.02 -17.25
N VAL A 479 -24.86 -6.91 -17.08
CA VAL A 479 -25.94 -6.82 -16.08
C VAL A 479 -25.96 -8.12 -15.27
N THR A 480 -26.12 -8.00 -13.95
CA THR A 480 -26.26 -9.16 -13.07
C THR A 480 -27.74 -9.60 -13.02
N LEU A 481 -27.99 -10.85 -13.37
CA LEU A 481 -29.29 -11.51 -13.21
C LEU A 481 -29.26 -12.46 -12.02
N HIS A 482 -30.40 -12.61 -11.34
CA HIS A 482 -30.66 -13.62 -10.33
C HIS A 482 -31.62 -14.66 -10.87
N LEU A 483 -31.19 -15.92 -10.83
CA LEU A 483 -32.02 -17.09 -11.09
C LEU A 483 -32.58 -17.61 -9.77
N VAL A 484 -33.90 -17.49 -9.64
CA VAL A 484 -34.69 -18.13 -8.60
C VAL A 484 -35.35 -19.36 -9.22
N SER A 485 -35.33 -20.48 -8.51
CA SER A 485 -35.97 -21.74 -8.89
C SER A 485 -36.82 -22.18 -7.70
N GLY A 486 -38.02 -22.72 -7.93
CA GLY A 486 -38.90 -23.16 -6.84
C GLY A 486 -38.36 -24.36 -6.04
N GLY A 487 -37.31 -25.02 -6.55
CA GLY A 487 -36.41 -25.87 -5.78
C GLY A 487 -34.97 -25.30 -5.69
N PRO A 488 -34.24 -25.54 -4.59
CA PRO A 488 -32.90 -24.98 -4.38
C PRO A 488 -31.86 -25.42 -5.43
N VAL A 489 -31.07 -24.46 -5.90
CA VAL A 489 -30.00 -24.63 -6.89
C VAL A 489 -28.72 -25.16 -6.22
N TYR A 490 -28.53 -26.48 -6.26
CA TYR A 490 -27.40 -27.14 -5.61
C TYR A 490 -26.06 -27.04 -6.35
N SER A 491 -26.02 -26.66 -7.64
CA SER A 491 -24.77 -26.63 -8.40
C SER A 491 -24.79 -25.63 -9.57
N PRO A 492 -23.63 -25.08 -9.97
CA PRO A 492 -23.49 -24.32 -11.22
C PRO A 492 -23.97 -25.07 -12.46
N SER A 493 -23.74 -26.39 -12.52
CA SER A 493 -24.15 -27.23 -13.65
C SER A 493 -25.68 -27.28 -13.83
N PHE A 494 -26.45 -27.21 -12.72
CA PHE A 494 -27.90 -27.10 -12.80
C PHE A 494 -28.35 -25.82 -13.51
N VAL A 495 -27.69 -24.69 -13.25
CA VAL A 495 -27.98 -23.39 -13.88
C VAL A 495 -27.72 -23.46 -15.39
N TYR A 496 -26.54 -23.92 -15.81
CA TYR A 496 -26.20 -24.09 -17.23
C TYR A 496 -27.20 -25.03 -17.94
N SER A 497 -27.49 -26.19 -17.36
CA SER A 497 -28.44 -27.17 -17.92
C SER A 497 -29.90 -26.70 -17.91
N SER A 498 -30.25 -25.72 -17.08
CA SER A 498 -31.59 -25.12 -17.05
C SER A 498 -31.74 -24.03 -18.10
N LEU A 499 -30.77 -23.12 -18.20
CA LEU A 499 -30.75 -22.04 -19.20
C LEU A 499 -30.68 -22.60 -20.63
N LYS A 500 -29.88 -23.65 -20.87
CA LYS A 500 -29.78 -24.33 -22.19
C LYS A 500 -31.11 -24.98 -22.67
N ARG A 501 -32.18 -25.00 -21.86
CA ARG A 501 -33.51 -25.48 -22.28
C ARG A 501 -34.30 -24.45 -23.07
N PHE A 502 -34.03 -23.16 -22.86
CA PHE A 502 -34.80 -22.05 -23.44
C PHE A 502 -33.92 -20.94 -24.05
N LEU A 503 -32.59 -21.09 -24.02
CA LEU A 503 -31.62 -20.19 -24.64
C LEU A 503 -30.60 -20.96 -25.48
N PRO A 504 -30.12 -20.39 -26.61
CA PRO A 504 -29.03 -20.96 -27.40
C PRO A 504 -27.77 -21.20 -26.58
N GLU A 505 -27.11 -22.34 -26.80
CA GLU A 505 -25.92 -22.78 -26.06
C GLU A 505 -24.81 -21.71 -26.02
N VAL A 506 -24.54 -21.04 -27.16
CA VAL A 506 -23.56 -19.95 -27.29
C VAL A 506 -23.85 -18.79 -26.32
N ILE A 507 -25.12 -18.42 -26.18
CA ILE A 507 -25.56 -17.32 -25.30
C ILE A 507 -25.39 -17.73 -23.83
N VAL A 508 -25.73 -18.98 -23.48
CA VAL A 508 -25.56 -19.49 -22.11
C VAL A 508 -24.08 -19.63 -21.73
N GLU A 509 -23.20 -19.97 -22.67
CA GLU A 509 -21.75 -20.06 -22.44
C GLU A 509 -21.05 -18.70 -22.40
N SER A 510 -21.69 -17.64 -22.91
CA SER A 510 -21.21 -16.26 -22.76
C SER A 510 -21.20 -15.80 -21.30
N ILE A 511 -22.08 -16.36 -20.45
CA ILE A 511 -22.34 -15.94 -19.06
C ILE A 511 -21.07 -15.88 -18.22
N LYS A 512 -20.89 -14.77 -17.49
CA LYS A 512 -19.77 -14.55 -16.55
C LYS A 512 -20.26 -14.59 -15.10
N GLY A 513 -19.32 -14.52 -14.15
CA GLY A 513 -19.63 -14.32 -12.73
C GLY A 513 -20.25 -15.51 -11.97
N LEU A 514 -20.97 -16.45 -12.62
CA LEU A 514 -21.89 -17.42 -12.01
C LEU A 514 -21.47 -17.95 -10.63
N THR A 515 -22.28 -17.63 -9.63
CA THR A 515 -22.11 -17.94 -8.20
C THR A 515 -23.47 -18.30 -7.57
N LEU A 516 -23.50 -19.27 -6.65
CA LEU A 516 -24.73 -19.65 -5.93
C LEU A 516 -25.05 -18.65 -4.81
N THR A 517 -26.32 -18.40 -4.54
CA THR A 517 -26.77 -17.58 -3.40
C THR A 517 -27.00 -18.45 -2.17
N ALA A 518 -26.87 -17.88 -0.98
CA ALA A 518 -27.11 -18.58 0.29
C ALA A 518 -28.58 -19.03 0.46
N GLU A 519 -29.49 -18.41 -0.30
CA GLU A 519 -30.94 -18.66 -0.29
C GLU A 519 -31.35 -19.75 -1.30
N GLY A 520 -30.40 -20.38 -1.99
CA GLY A 520 -30.66 -21.48 -2.92
C GLY A 520 -30.98 -21.05 -4.36
N GLY A 521 -30.62 -19.84 -4.76
CA GLY A 521 -30.63 -19.38 -6.16
C GLY A 521 -29.21 -19.30 -6.75
N ALA A 522 -29.09 -18.61 -7.88
CA ALA A 522 -27.77 -18.31 -8.48
C ALA A 522 -27.76 -16.93 -9.13
N VAL A 523 -26.67 -16.19 -8.97
CA VAL A 523 -26.44 -14.92 -9.69
C VAL A 523 -25.34 -15.07 -10.73
N PHE A 524 -25.51 -14.39 -11.87
CA PHE A 524 -24.56 -14.41 -12.97
C PHE A 524 -24.67 -13.15 -13.83
N ASP A 525 -23.64 -12.89 -14.64
CA ASP A 525 -23.55 -11.71 -15.50
C ASP A 525 -23.77 -12.07 -16.97
N VAL A 526 -24.56 -11.25 -17.65
CA VAL A 526 -24.86 -11.32 -19.09
C VAL A 526 -24.54 -9.99 -19.77
N CYS A 527 -24.24 -10.03 -21.06
CA CYS A 527 -24.05 -8.80 -21.86
C CYS A 527 -25.34 -7.96 -21.81
N ALA A 528 -25.22 -6.64 -21.72
CA ALA A 528 -26.35 -5.72 -21.65
C ALA A 528 -27.30 -5.86 -22.85
N GLU A 529 -26.78 -6.23 -24.02
CA GLU A 529 -27.50 -6.48 -25.27
C GLU A 529 -28.33 -7.78 -25.21
N ASP A 530 -27.87 -8.81 -24.49
CA ASP A 530 -28.53 -10.11 -24.39
C ASP A 530 -29.65 -10.16 -23.32
N VAL A 531 -29.71 -9.17 -22.40
CA VAL A 531 -30.60 -9.20 -21.22
C VAL A 531 -32.07 -9.44 -21.61
N GLU A 532 -32.55 -8.81 -22.67
CA GLU A 532 -33.94 -8.97 -23.12
C GLU A 532 -34.21 -10.39 -23.61
N THR A 533 -33.25 -11.02 -24.31
CA THR A 533 -33.31 -12.43 -24.72
C THR A 533 -33.39 -13.36 -23.51
N PHE A 534 -32.60 -13.12 -22.46
CA PHE A 534 -32.66 -13.88 -21.21
C PHE A 534 -34.02 -13.76 -20.53
N LEU A 535 -34.54 -12.54 -20.36
CA LEU A 535 -35.84 -12.29 -19.70
C LEU A 535 -37.04 -12.79 -20.53
N ALA A 536 -36.95 -12.74 -21.86
CA ALA A 536 -37.98 -13.26 -22.75
C ALA A 536 -38.04 -14.80 -22.73
N GLY A 537 -36.88 -15.47 -22.70
CA GLY A 537 -36.80 -16.94 -22.70
C GLY A 537 -37.46 -17.62 -21.49
N VAL A 538 -37.63 -16.90 -20.39
CA VAL A 538 -38.27 -17.38 -19.14
C VAL A 538 -39.80 -17.48 -19.25
N LYS A 539 -40.44 -16.92 -20.30
CA LYS A 539 -41.90 -16.84 -20.42
C LYS A 539 -42.61 -18.19 -20.73
N ASN A 540 -41.95 -19.34 -20.56
CA ASN A 540 -42.49 -20.67 -20.83
C ASN A 540 -42.30 -21.66 -19.66
N GLU A 541 -43.40 -22.24 -19.19
CA GLU A 541 -43.62 -23.54 -18.48
C GLU A 541 -42.63 -24.09 -17.41
N TYR A 542 -41.56 -23.40 -17.04
CA TYR A 542 -40.59 -23.87 -16.05
C TYR A 542 -40.66 -23.07 -14.74
N ASP A 543 -40.41 -23.74 -13.62
CA ASP A 543 -40.41 -23.17 -12.26
C ASP A 543 -39.11 -22.39 -11.96
N ILE A 544 -38.75 -21.51 -12.90
CA ILE A 544 -37.52 -20.71 -12.91
C ILE A 544 -37.90 -19.27 -13.25
N ARG A 545 -37.32 -18.31 -12.53
CA ARG A 545 -37.47 -16.88 -12.76
C ARG A 545 -36.10 -16.23 -12.90
N LEU A 546 -35.96 -15.30 -13.84
CA LEU A 546 -34.80 -14.42 -13.96
C LEU A 546 -35.22 -12.99 -13.64
N GLU A 547 -34.51 -12.36 -12.73
CA GLU A 547 -34.75 -10.99 -12.28
C GLU A 547 -33.45 -10.18 -12.40
N ILE A 548 -33.55 -8.90 -12.79
CA ILE A 548 -32.40 -7.98 -12.75
C ILE A 548 -32.13 -7.63 -11.30
N VAL A 549 -30.87 -7.72 -10.89
CA VAL A 549 -30.46 -7.46 -9.51
C VAL A 549 -30.16 -5.98 -9.29
N GLU A 550 -30.84 -5.35 -8.34
CA GLU A 550 -30.52 -3.98 -7.88
C GLU A 550 -29.50 -3.98 -6.73
N ALA A 551 -29.50 -5.02 -5.89
CA ALA A 551 -28.54 -5.23 -4.81
C ALA A 551 -28.15 -6.71 -4.71
N LEU A 552 -26.84 -6.99 -4.62
CA LEU A 552 -26.32 -8.36 -4.58
C LEU A 552 -26.90 -9.17 -3.40
N PRO A 553 -27.60 -10.30 -3.63
CA PRO A 553 -27.99 -11.20 -2.56
C PRO A 553 -26.77 -11.85 -1.91
N ARG A 554 -26.92 -12.35 -0.67
CA ARG A 554 -25.82 -13.02 0.03
C ARG A 554 -25.35 -14.23 -0.77
N LEU A 555 -24.09 -14.20 -1.19
CA LEU A 555 -23.46 -15.30 -1.93
C LEU A 555 -23.15 -16.45 -0.97
N GLN A 556 -23.29 -17.69 -1.45
CA GLN A 556 -22.89 -18.86 -0.68
C GLN A 556 -21.36 -18.85 -0.52
N GLU A 557 -20.87 -18.74 0.71
CA GLU A 557 -19.45 -18.88 0.99
C GLU A 557 -18.97 -20.27 0.53
N ARG A 558 -17.99 -20.30 -0.39
CA ARG A 558 -17.32 -21.54 -0.74
C ARG A 558 -16.40 -21.96 0.39
N ASP A 559 -16.97 -22.73 1.30
CA ASP A 559 -16.22 -23.52 2.25
C ASP A 559 -15.23 -24.40 1.47
N LYS A 560 -13.93 -24.08 1.50
CA LYS A 560 -12.86 -24.93 0.97
C LYS A 560 -12.65 -26.09 1.94
N SER A 561 -13.71 -26.87 2.14
CA SER A 561 -13.74 -28.04 2.98
C SER A 561 -12.72 -29.06 2.46
N ARG A 562 -11.65 -29.20 3.25
CA ARG A 562 -10.69 -30.32 3.35
C ARG A 562 -10.58 -31.20 2.11
N GLY A 563 -9.42 -31.14 1.44
CA GLY A 563 -9.05 -32.06 0.38
C GLY A 563 -9.36 -33.51 0.74
N GLY A 564 -10.32 -34.10 0.02
CA GLY A 564 -10.84 -35.43 0.28
C GLY A 564 -9.73 -36.47 0.13
N ARG A 565 -9.23 -36.97 1.25
CA ARG A 565 -8.32 -38.11 1.30
C ARG A 565 -9.12 -39.34 0.87
N TYR A 566 -9.10 -39.66 -0.42
CA TYR A 566 -9.65 -40.91 -0.96
C TYR A 566 -8.87 -42.08 -0.36
N GLY A 567 -9.31 -42.54 0.82
CA GLY A 567 -8.88 -43.77 1.44
C GLY A 567 -9.56 -44.93 0.74
N THR A 568 -8.86 -45.58 -0.19
CA THR A 568 -9.36 -46.76 -0.90
C THR A 568 -9.46 -47.93 0.08
N ASN A 569 -10.65 -48.14 0.67
CA ASN A 569 -10.95 -49.32 1.49
C ASN A 569 -11.03 -50.57 0.59
N GLY A 570 -9.87 -51.13 0.25
CA GLY A 570 -9.74 -52.43 -0.39
C GLY A 570 -9.91 -53.55 0.65
N SER A 571 -11.06 -54.23 0.63
CA SER A 571 -11.36 -55.34 1.52
C SER A 571 -10.47 -56.57 1.25
N GLY A 572 -9.66 -56.97 2.23
CA GLY A 572 -8.85 -58.19 2.20
C GLY A 572 -9.04 -59.02 3.47
N ARG A 573 -9.94 -60.01 3.44
CA ARG A 573 -9.98 -61.07 4.46
C ARG A 573 -9.00 -62.17 4.05
N SER A 574 -8.05 -62.52 4.91
CA SER A 574 -7.68 -63.93 5.08
C SER A 574 -7.01 -64.22 6.42
N SER A 575 -7.44 -65.35 6.98
CA SER A 575 -6.84 -66.13 8.08
C SER A 575 -5.32 -66.07 8.19
N GLY A 576 -4.81 -65.94 9.42
CA GLY A 576 -3.40 -66.16 9.72
C GLY A 576 -3.07 -67.65 9.89
N PHE A 577 -1.77 -67.95 10.02
CA PHE A 577 -1.27 -69.12 10.73
C PHE A 577 0.14 -68.84 11.28
N SER A 578 0.40 -69.31 12.49
CA SER A 578 1.75 -69.42 13.06
C SER A 578 2.51 -70.58 12.41
N ASP A 579 3.82 -70.46 12.14
CA ASP A 579 4.85 -71.05 13.04
C ASP A 579 6.32 -70.86 12.56
N ARG A 580 7.22 -70.83 13.55
CA ARG A 580 8.61 -71.41 13.60
C ARG A 580 9.67 -71.24 12.49
N ARG A 581 10.88 -70.93 13.02
CA ARG A 581 12.25 -71.42 12.66
C ARG A 581 12.77 -71.05 11.26
N GLY A 582 14.02 -70.62 11.06
CA GLY A 582 15.25 -70.69 11.86
C GLY A 582 16.46 -70.65 10.92
N GLY A 583 17.64 -70.28 11.45
CA GLY A 583 18.91 -70.18 10.69
C GLY A 583 18.99 -68.94 9.78
N GLY A 584 20.16 -68.35 9.52
CA GLY A 584 21.51 -68.68 9.98
C GLY A 584 22.54 -68.60 8.85
N VAL A 585 23.64 -67.87 9.10
CA VAL A 585 24.95 -68.05 8.46
C VAL A 585 25.16 -67.51 7.02
N ARG A 586 25.76 -66.30 6.97
CA ARG A 586 27.01 -65.91 6.26
C ARG A 586 27.23 -66.13 4.74
N PHE A 587 27.65 -65.01 4.14
CA PHE A 587 28.82 -64.81 3.24
C PHE A 587 28.72 -64.92 1.69
N SER A 588 29.37 -63.90 1.08
CA SER A 588 30.16 -63.92 -0.17
C SER A 588 29.50 -63.67 -1.54
N GLY A 589 29.78 -62.47 -2.08
CA GLY A 589 30.56 -62.36 -3.32
C GLY A 589 29.83 -62.25 -4.67
N GLY A 590 29.97 -61.10 -5.36
CA GLY A 590 29.59 -60.94 -6.76
C GLY A 590 30.02 -59.58 -7.35
N ARG A 591 30.97 -59.58 -8.29
CA ARG A 591 31.45 -58.38 -9.02
C ARG A 591 30.50 -58.01 -10.17
N GLY A 592 30.48 -56.73 -10.60
CA GLY A 592 29.64 -56.33 -11.75
C GLY A 592 29.81 -54.90 -12.29
N ILE A 593 31.02 -54.57 -12.75
CA ILE A 593 31.33 -53.72 -13.94
C ILE A 593 30.47 -52.46 -14.19
N PHE A 594 31.11 -51.29 -14.09
CA PHE A 594 30.70 -50.04 -14.78
C PHE A 594 31.32 -50.00 -16.19
N SER A 595 30.59 -49.53 -17.19
CA SER A 595 31.16 -49.15 -18.50
C SER A 595 30.31 -48.10 -19.23
N ASP A 596 30.92 -46.94 -19.46
CA ASP A 596 30.78 -45.99 -20.57
C ASP A 596 29.42 -45.72 -21.26
N ARG A 597 29.13 -44.41 -21.38
CA ARG A 597 29.22 -43.72 -22.70
C ARG A 597 29.40 -42.21 -22.59
N GLN A 598 30.45 -41.70 -23.25
CA GLN A 598 30.68 -40.28 -23.55
C GLN A 598 30.19 -39.92 -24.97
N SER A 599 29.76 -38.67 -25.16
CA SER A 599 30.25 -37.72 -26.20
C SER A 599 29.63 -36.35 -25.90
N GLU A 600 30.38 -35.31 -25.54
CA GLU A 600 31.23 -34.44 -26.38
C GLU A 600 30.49 -33.77 -27.56
N TYR A 601 30.43 -32.42 -27.55
CA TYR A 601 30.74 -31.60 -28.73
C TYR A 601 31.29 -30.20 -28.39
N LYS A 602 32.60 -30.08 -28.62
CA LYS A 602 33.55 -28.96 -28.82
C LYS A 602 33.16 -27.46 -28.76
N PHE A 603 34.13 -26.72 -28.21
CA PHE A 603 34.38 -25.27 -28.37
C PHE A 603 34.98 -24.88 -29.74
N GLY A 604 34.87 -23.59 -30.10
CA GLY A 604 35.73 -22.89 -31.08
C GLY A 604 35.91 -21.40 -30.74
N ARG A 605 37.13 -20.86 -30.84
CA ARG A 605 37.49 -19.43 -30.59
C ARG A 605 37.77 -18.69 -31.92
N GLY A 606 37.63 -17.37 -31.98
CA GLY A 606 38.29 -16.58 -33.05
C GLY A 606 37.91 -15.10 -33.29
N ASN A 607 38.50 -14.17 -32.52
CA ASN A 607 38.99 -12.82 -32.89
C ASN A 607 38.20 -11.79 -33.77
N VAL A 608 37.92 -10.62 -33.15
CA VAL A 608 38.47 -9.26 -33.47
C VAL A 608 38.28 -8.64 -34.89
N ARG A 609 37.51 -7.53 -35.02
CA ARG A 609 37.91 -6.09 -35.22
C ARG A 609 36.79 -5.22 -35.85
N LYS A 610 36.73 -3.92 -35.47
CA LYS A 610 36.23 -2.69 -36.18
C LYS A 610 35.03 -2.81 -37.14
N TRP A 611 34.05 -1.90 -37.13
CA TRP A 611 34.12 -0.45 -36.84
C TRP A 611 33.13 0.00 -35.76
#